data_AF-A0AAV2SUH0-F1
#
_entry.id   AF-A0AAV2SUH0-F1
#
_cell.length_a   1.000
_cell.length_b   1.000
_cell.length_c   1.000
_cell.angle_alpha   90.00
_cell.angle_beta   90.00
_cell.angle_gamma   90.00
#
_symmetry.space_group_name_H-M   'P 1'
#
loop_
_entity.id
_entity.type
_entity.pdbx_description
1 polymer ?
#
loop_
_entity_poly.entity_id
_entity_poly.type
_entity_poly.pdbx_seq_one_letter_code
_entity_poly.pdbx_strand_id
1 'polypeptide(L)'
;GVDMGSSGCTLSDQLVVAVLLLLNKEVSEHGRHLTQYFQLFNLYASLGPPEKLQLLKLNLVETFMLVALDEGPGPAIKYQYAELGKLYQVVSQLIRSCDVSHKQQSSQPNTAPLTNPHGDPSCPEPLMPIQPKVAEILYGRATYVKKIIEDANTSEDTMKLLKFCCWENPLFSSTVLSELLWQIAYSYTYELRPYLDLLLHMLLLDDSWQNHRIHNALKGM
;
A
#
# COMPACT_ATOMS: atom_id res chain seq x y z
N GLY A 1 18.12 -27.87 5.63
CA GLY A 1 18.32 -27.66 7.08
C GLY A 1 18.40 -26.18 7.29
N VAL A 2 17.41 -25.60 7.95
CA VAL A 2 17.40 -24.18 8.30
C VAL A 2 17.87 -24.09 9.74
N ASP A 3 18.97 -23.38 9.92
CA ASP A 3 19.62 -23.14 11.20
C ASP A 3 18.69 -22.24 12.03
N MET A 4 18.07 -22.82 13.07
CA MET A 4 17.28 -22.08 14.05
C MET A 4 18.23 -21.37 15.01
N GLY A 5 18.67 -20.17 14.61
CA GLY A 5 19.24 -19.19 15.53
C GLY A 5 18.18 -18.74 16.53
N SER A 6 18.20 -19.32 17.72
CA SER A 6 17.36 -18.99 18.86
C SER A 6 17.63 -17.57 19.36
N SER A 7 16.69 -16.65 19.13
CA SER A 7 16.50 -15.42 19.89
C SER A 7 15.04 -14.98 19.77
N GLY A 8 14.23 -15.29 20.80
CA GLY A 8 13.03 -14.53 21.17
C GLY A 8 11.83 -14.52 20.23
N CYS A 9 11.45 -15.63 19.60
CA CYS A 9 10.16 -15.70 18.88
C CYS A 9 9.02 -15.82 19.91
N THR A 10 8.20 -14.77 20.04
CA THR A 10 7.06 -14.75 20.99
C THR A 10 5.95 -15.69 20.51
N LEU A 11 5.02 -16.05 21.41
CA LEU A 11 3.85 -16.85 21.01
C LEU A 11 3.02 -16.14 19.92
N SER A 12 2.91 -14.80 19.98
CA SER A 12 2.23 -14.04 18.94
C SER A 12 2.96 -14.13 17.61
N ASP A 13 4.31 -14.08 17.59
CA ASP A 13 5.08 -14.26 16.36
C ASP A 13 4.80 -15.63 15.72
N GLN A 14 4.79 -16.68 16.53
CA GLN A 14 4.52 -18.03 16.06
C GLN A 14 3.09 -18.17 15.50
N LEU A 15 2.10 -17.55 16.15
CA LEU A 15 0.72 -17.54 15.67
C LEU A 15 0.58 -16.76 14.36
N VAL A 16 1.17 -15.57 14.27
CA VAL A 16 1.13 -14.75 13.05
C VAL A 16 1.82 -15.49 11.89
N VAL A 17 2.98 -16.11 12.14
CA VAL A 17 3.68 -16.94 11.14
C VAL A 17 2.84 -18.15 10.76
N ALA A 18 2.19 -18.82 11.71
CA ALA A 18 1.32 -19.96 11.40
C ALA A 18 0.14 -19.55 10.49
N VAL A 19 -0.50 -18.41 10.76
CA VAL A 19 -1.56 -17.86 9.91
C VAL A 19 -1.03 -17.50 8.52
N LEU A 20 0.17 -16.90 8.42
CA LEU A 20 0.82 -16.62 7.15
C LEU A 20 1.13 -17.90 6.34
N LEU A 21 1.55 -18.96 7.01
CA LEU A 21 1.79 -20.26 6.38
C LEU A 21 0.50 -20.91 5.89
N LEU A 22 -0.61 -20.72 6.61
CA LEU A 22 -1.94 -21.15 6.14
C LEU A 22 -2.34 -20.41 4.86
N LEU A 23 -2.12 -19.09 4.79
CA LEU A 23 -2.30 -18.33 3.56
C LEU A 23 -1.50 -18.96 2.40
N ASN A 24 -0.21 -19.22 2.59
CA ASN A 24 0.61 -19.78 1.51
C ASN A 24 0.15 -21.15 1.00
N LYS A 25 -0.49 -21.96 1.85
CA LYS A 25 -0.95 -23.31 1.48
C LYS A 25 -2.39 -23.34 0.97
N GLU A 26 -3.29 -22.59 1.61
CA GLU A 26 -4.74 -22.77 1.43
C GLU A 26 -5.36 -21.75 0.47
N VAL A 27 -4.67 -20.65 0.15
CA VAL A 27 -5.21 -19.55 -0.69
C VAL A 27 -5.67 -20.01 -2.07
N SER A 28 -4.93 -20.93 -2.68
CA SER A 28 -5.28 -21.43 -4.02
C SER A 28 -6.51 -22.34 -4.04
N GLU A 29 -6.85 -22.97 -2.92
CA GLU A 29 -7.97 -23.91 -2.79
C GLU A 29 -9.19 -23.29 -2.08
N HIS A 30 -8.98 -22.28 -1.24
CA HIS A 30 -9.98 -21.71 -0.32
C HIS A 30 -10.17 -20.20 -0.51
N GLY A 31 -10.11 -19.72 -1.76
CA GLY A 31 -10.25 -18.29 -2.11
C GLY A 31 -11.46 -17.59 -1.45
N ARG A 32 -12.56 -18.31 -1.17
CA ARG A 32 -13.75 -17.80 -0.47
C ARG A 32 -13.51 -17.33 0.97
N HIS A 33 -12.45 -17.79 1.64
CA HIS A 33 -12.10 -17.42 3.01
C HIS A 33 -11.06 -16.31 3.09
N LEU A 34 -10.49 -15.88 1.96
CA LEU A 34 -9.43 -14.85 1.89
C LEU A 34 -9.77 -13.58 2.67
N THR A 35 -10.99 -13.08 2.52
CA THR A 35 -11.46 -11.88 3.21
C THR A 35 -11.36 -12.02 4.74
N GLN A 36 -11.63 -13.21 5.28
CA GLN A 36 -11.58 -13.48 6.71
C GLN A 36 -10.14 -13.48 7.23
N TYR A 37 -9.18 -14.02 6.45
CA TYR A 37 -7.77 -13.98 6.79
C TYR A 37 -7.26 -12.53 6.83
N PHE A 38 -7.52 -11.74 5.79
CA PHE A 38 -7.10 -10.34 5.78
C PHE A 38 -7.78 -9.51 6.88
N GLN A 39 -9.04 -9.83 7.20
CA GLN A 39 -9.74 -9.21 8.32
C GLN A 39 -9.06 -9.50 9.66
N LEU A 40 -8.50 -10.69 9.88
CA LEU A 40 -7.74 -11.01 11.09
C LEU A 40 -6.51 -10.09 11.23
N PHE A 41 -5.73 -9.94 10.16
CA PHE A 41 -4.56 -9.03 10.16
C PHE A 41 -4.98 -7.57 10.35
N ASN A 42 -6.11 -7.16 9.78
CA ASN A 42 -6.65 -5.82 9.97
C ASN A 42 -7.06 -5.56 11.43
N LEU A 43 -7.73 -6.52 12.06
CA LEU A 43 -8.08 -6.43 13.48
C LEU A 43 -6.82 -6.38 14.35
N TYR A 44 -5.82 -7.21 14.03
CA TYR A 44 -4.56 -7.25 14.77
C TYR A 44 -3.76 -5.94 14.64
N ALA A 45 -3.62 -5.40 13.42
CA ALA A 45 -2.98 -4.10 13.18
C ALA A 45 -3.71 -2.95 13.88
N SER A 46 -5.02 -3.08 14.10
CA SER A 46 -5.83 -2.06 14.79
C SER A 46 -5.65 -2.05 16.31
N LEU A 47 -4.94 -3.03 16.90
CA LEU A 47 -4.72 -3.08 18.36
C LEU A 47 -3.74 -2.01 18.83
N GLY A 48 -2.74 -1.66 18.02
CA GLY A 48 -1.81 -0.59 18.36
C GLY A 48 -0.49 -0.62 17.60
N PRO A 49 0.40 0.36 17.90
CA PRO A 49 1.75 0.42 17.35
C PRO A 49 2.59 -0.86 17.53
N PRO A 50 2.55 -1.58 18.67
CA PRO A 50 3.33 -2.81 18.85
C PRO A 50 2.97 -3.89 17.83
N GLU A 51 1.67 -4.10 17.59
CA GLU A 51 1.16 -5.11 16.67
C GLU A 51 1.50 -4.75 15.22
N LYS A 52 1.38 -3.46 14.85
CA LYS A 52 1.83 -2.97 13.53
C LYS A 52 3.32 -3.22 13.32
N LEU A 53 4.14 -2.87 14.31
CA LEU A 53 5.59 -3.11 14.26
C LEU A 53 5.92 -4.60 14.12
N GLN A 54 5.18 -5.47 14.80
CA GLN A 54 5.33 -6.92 14.67
C GLN A 54 5.01 -7.40 13.24
N LEU A 55 3.87 -6.99 12.68
CA LEU A 55 3.50 -7.35 11.30
C LEU A 55 4.51 -6.83 10.26
N LEU A 56 5.04 -5.63 10.47
CA LEU A 56 6.10 -5.06 9.64
C LEU A 56 7.39 -5.90 9.73
N LYS A 57 7.84 -6.27 10.93
CA LYS A 57 9.03 -7.10 11.14
C LYS A 57 8.90 -8.50 10.52
N LEU A 58 7.68 -9.02 10.43
CA LEU A 58 7.38 -10.31 9.80
C LEU A 58 7.20 -10.23 8.27
N ASN A 59 7.50 -9.08 7.64
CA ASN A 59 7.37 -8.86 6.19
C ASN A 59 5.96 -9.15 5.63
N LEU A 60 4.93 -8.90 6.44
CA LEU A 60 3.53 -9.08 6.03
C LEU A 60 3.22 -8.24 4.78
N VAL A 61 3.68 -6.99 4.76
CA VAL A 61 3.40 -6.04 3.68
C VAL A 61 3.96 -6.55 2.36
N GLU A 62 5.20 -7.02 2.31
CA GLU A 62 5.81 -7.61 1.11
C GLU A 62 4.95 -8.79 0.61
N THR A 63 4.59 -9.69 1.50
CA THR A 63 3.77 -10.87 1.17
C THR A 63 2.43 -10.46 0.57
N PHE A 64 1.75 -9.48 1.18
CA PHE A 64 0.43 -9.02 0.73
C PHE A 64 0.51 -8.32 -0.63
N MET A 65 1.53 -7.48 -0.84
CA MET A 65 1.73 -6.82 -2.13
C MET A 65 2.01 -7.84 -3.25
N LEU A 66 2.80 -8.88 -2.97
CA LEU A 66 3.05 -9.98 -3.92
C LEU A 66 1.77 -10.80 -4.18
N VAL A 67 0.96 -11.08 -3.16
CA VAL A 67 -0.34 -11.73 -3.33
C VAL A 67 -1.26 -10.90 -4.22
N ALA A 68 -1.32 -9.59 -4.02
CA ALA A 68 -2.07 -8.70 -4.90
C ALA A 68 -1.56 -8.74 -6.35
N LEU A 69 -0.26 -8.91 -6.58
CA LEU A 69 0.33 -9.06 -7.91
C LEU A 69 0.23 -10.49 -8.51
N ASP A 70 -0.43 -11.44 -7.83
CA ASP A 70 -0.41 -12.86 -8.19
C ASP A 70 0.99 -13.51 -8.19
N GLU A 71 1.96 -12.87 -7.51
CA GLU A 71 3.35 -13.29 -7.31
C GLU A 71 3.60 -13.83 -5.89
N GLY A 72 2.52 -14.14 -5.15
CA GLY A 72 2.59 -14.62 -3.77
C GLY A 72 3.29 -15.97 -3.62
N PRO A 73 3.62 -16.39 -2.39
CA PRO A 73 4.36 -17.64 -2.14
C PRO A 73 3.52 -18.91 -2.41
N GLY A 74 2.19 -18.74 -2.55
CA GLY A 74 1.25 -19.82 -2.91
C GLY A 74 0.92 -19.82 -4.40
N PRO A 75 0.23 -20.86 -4.90
CA PRO A 75 -0.25 -20.87 -6.27
C PRO A 75 -1.15 -19.67 -6.54
N ALA A 76 -1.14 -19.15 -7.77
CA ALA A 76 -1.98 -18.02 -8.18
C ALA A 76 -3.44 -18.24 -7.75
N ILE A 77 -4.09 -17.16 -7.30
CA ILE A 77 -5.46 -17.23 -6.80
C ILE A 77 -6.37 -17.62 -7.98
N LYS A 78 -6.88 -18.86 -7.95
CA LYS A 78 -7.78 -19.38 -9.00
C LYS A 78 -9.21 -18.86 -8.88
N TYR A 79 -9.51 -18.10 -7.82
CA TYR A 79 -10.84 -17.61 -7.52
C TYR A 79 -11.09 -16.27 -8.24
N GLN A 80 -12.08 -16.28 -9.15
CA GLN A 80 -12.36 -15.17 -10.08
C GLN A 80 -12.86 -13.88 -9.40
N TYR A 81 -13.23 -13.93 -8.11
CA TYR A 81 -13.79 -12.80 -7.35
C TYR A 81 -13.09 -12.63 -5.99
N ALA A 82 -11.77 -12.69 -5.96
CA ALA A 82 -11.04 -12.49 -4.70
C ALA A 82 -11.24 -11.06 -4.18
N GLU A 83 -11.88 -10.91 -3.03
CA GLU A 83 -12.05 -9.59 -2.39
C GLU A 83 -10.79 -9.19 -1.62
N LEU A 84 -9.89 -8.46 -2.28
CA LEU A 84 -8.63 -8.00 -1.70
C LEU A 84 -8.74 -6.66 -0.95
N GLY A 85 -9.95 -6.09 -0.79
CA GLY A 85 -10.13 -4.79 -0.13
C GLY A 85 -9.51 -4.73 1.27
N LYS A 86 -9.62 -5.81 2.06
CA LYS A 86 -8.99 -5.89 3.39
C LYS A 86 -7.47 -6.03 3.33
N LEU A 87 -6.92 -6.66 2.30
CA LEU A 87 -5.48 -6.70 2.06
C LEU A 87 -4.95 -5.28 1.87
N TYR A 88 -5.55 -4.50 0.96
CA TYR A 88 -5.13 -3.12 0.69
C TYR A 88 -5.28 -2.21 1.92
N GLN A 89 -6.32 -2.41 2.72
CA GLN A 89 -6.51 -1.71 3.99
C GLN A 89 -5.35 -1.97 4.97
N VAL A 90 -4.94 -3.23 5.16
CA VAL A 90 -3.80 -3.58 6.03
C VAL A 90 -2.51 -2.97 5.50
N VAL A 91 -2.26 -3.11 4.19
CA VAL A 91 -1.06 -2.55 3.54
C VAL A 91 -0.99 -1.04 3.74
N SER A 92 -2.09 -0.32 3.55
CA SER A 92 -2.18 1.12 3.78
C SER A 92 -1.82 1.51 5.22
N GLN A 93 -2.44 0.87 6.22
CA GLN A 93 -2.19 1.17 7.63
C GLN A 93 -0.72 0.95 8.01
N LEU A 94 -0.13 -0.16 7.56
CA LEU A 94 1.25 -0.50 7.90
C LEU A 94 2.25 0.43 7.21
N ILE A 95 2.09 0.72 5.91
CA ILE A 95 3.00 1.62 5.18
C ILE A 95 2.95 3.05 5.74
N ARG A 96 1.75 3.56 6.07
CA ARG A 96 1.61 4.91 6.67
C ARG A 96 2.19 5.02 8.09
N SER A 97 2.57 3.88 8.69
CA SER A 97 3.28 3.82 9.96
C SER A 97 4.81 3.73 9.78
N CYS A 98 5.32 3.69 8.54
CA CYS A 98 6.74 3.61 8.22
C CYS A 98 7.36 4.97 7.90
N ASP A 99 8.69 5.07 8.05
CA ASP A 99 9.46 6.22 7.56
C ASP A 99 9.73 6.06 6.06
N VAL A 100 9.25 7.04 5.29
CA VAL A 100 9.42 7.14 3.83
C VAL A 100 10.16 8.42 3.43
N SER A 101 10.77 9.14 4.37
CA SER A 101 11.41 10.45 4.14
C SER A 101 12.47 10.41 3.03
N HIS A 102 13.15 9.28 2.84
CA HIS A 102 14.13 9.08 1.77
C HIS A 102 13.51 9.07 0.35
N LYS A 103 12.19 8.98 0.23
CA LYS A 103 11.44 9.12 -1.03
C LYS A 103 10.90 10.53 -1.25
N GLN A 104 11.09 11.42 -0.29
CA GLN A 104 10.54 12.76 -0.31
C GLN A 104 11.59 13.78 -0.75
N GLN A 105 11.17 14.71 -1.59
CA GLN A 105 11.98 15.75 -2.18
C GLN A 105 11.10 16.99 -2.38
N SER A 106 11.54 18.15 -1.90
CA SER A 106 10.84 19.41 -2.18
C SER A 106 10.99 19.83 -3.64
N SER A 107 9.97 20.48 -4.19
CA SER A 107 10.06 21.14 -5.50
C SER A 107 10.96 22.38 -5.46
N GLN A 108 11.25 22.90 -4.27
CA GLN A 108 12.09 24.07 -4.09
C GLN A 108 13.55 23.66 -3.88
N PRO A 109 14.50 24.26 -4.61
CA PRO A 109 15.91 23.91 -4.49
C PRO A 109 16.44 24.26 -3.09
N ASN A 110 17.20 23.34 -2.48
CA ASN A 110 17.79 23.46 -1.15
C ASN A 110 16.79 23.59 0.02
N THR A 111 15.52 23.26 -0.21
CA THR A 111 14.49 23.25 0.85
C THR A 111 14.21 21.81 1.27
N ALA A 112 14.09 21.56 2.57
CA ALA A 112 13.67 20.27 3.09
C ALA A 112 12.19 19.99 2.71
N PRO A 113 11.82 18.72 2.44
CA PRO A 113 10.41 18.35 2.22
C PRO A 113 9.51 18.76 3.39
N LEU A 114 8.27 19.16 3.10
CA LEU A 114 7.26 19.38 4.13
C LEU A 114 6.93 18.08 4.88
N THR A 115 6.65 18.20 6.17
CA THR A 115 6.19 17.08 7.01
C THR A 115 4.92 16.47 6.42
N ASN A 116 4.88 15.15 6.30
CA ASN A 116 3.75 14.44 5.71
C ASN A 116 2.57 14.36 6.69
N PRO A 117 1.41 15.01 6.40
CA PRO A 117 0.25 14.99 7.28
C PRO A 117 -0.59 13.72 7.11
N HIS A 118 -0.25 12.85 6.15
CA HIS A 118 -1.04 11.67 5.79
C HIS A 118 -0.55 10.37 6.44
N GLY A 119 0.38 10.47 7.39
CA GLY A 119 0.82 9.33 8.22
C GLY A 119 -0.30 8.71 9.05
N ASP A 120 0.02 7.64 9.77
CA ASP A 120 -0.91 7.02 10.69
C ASP A 120 -1.12 7.87 11.96
N PRO A 121 -2.33 8.36 12.27
CA PRO A 121 -2.56 9.20 13.44
C PRO A 121 -2.34 8.47 14.77
N SER A 122 -2.37 7.13 14.78
CA SER A 122 -2.02 6.32 15.96
C SER A 122 -0.51 6.15 16.16
N CYS A 123 0.29 6.54 15.18
CA CYS A 123 1.75 6.45 15.19
C CYS A 123 2.34 7.84 14.86
N PRO A 124 2.42 8.76 15.84
CA PRO A 124 2.92 10.12 15.60
C PRO A 124 4.38 10.14 15.15
N GLU A 125 5.15 9.13 15.55
CA GLU A 125 6.49 8.85 15.03
C GLU A 125 6.47 7.58 14.17
N PRO A 126 7.26 7.52 13.09
CA PRO A 126 7.40 6.32 12.29
C PRO A 126 7.92 5.15 13.12
N LEU A 127 7.31 3.97 12.98
CA LEU A 127 7.68 2.78 13.76
C LEU A 127 9.01 2.16 13.31
N MET A 128 9.30 2.24 12.01
CA MET A 128 10.54 1.79 11.38
C MET A 128 10.65 2.34 9.95
N PRO A 129 11.86 2.39 9.36
CA PRO A 129 12.01 2.62 7.92
C PRO A 129 11.23 1.57 7.11
N ILE A 130 10.62 2.01 6.01
CA ILE A 130 9.99 1.09 5.06
C ILE A 130 11.02 0.06 4.57
N GLN A 131 10.61 -1.21 4.51
CA GLN A 131 11.48 -2.30 4.08
C GLN A 131 11.88 -2.10 2.60
N PRO A 132 13.14 -2.34 2.20
CA PRO A 132 13.61 -2.08 0.84
C PRO A 132 12.77 -2.74 -0.25
N LYS A 133 12.38 -4.00 -0.05
CA LYS A 133 11.55 -4.75 -1.01
C LYS A 133 10.12 -4.21 -1.12
N VAL A 134 9.54 -3.78 0.01
CA VAL A 134 8.22 -3.11 0.02
C VAL A 134 8.32 -1.81 -0.77
N ALA A 135 9.38 -1.03 -0.56
CA ALA A 135 9.61 0.20 -1.32
C ALA A 135 9.86 -0.07 -2.81
N GLU A 136 10.55 -1.15 -3.17
CA GLU A 136 10.77 -1.57 -4.56
C GLU A 136 9.45 -1.91 -5.25
N ILE A 137 8.58 -2.69 -4.62
CA ILE A 137 7.27 -3.04 -5.20
C ILE A 137 6.40 -1.78 -5.29
N LEU A 138 6.32 -0.98 -4.22
CA LEU A 138 5.41 0.16 -4.14
C LEU A 138 5.81 1.29 -5.09
N TYR A 139 7.07 1.70 -5.08
CA TYR A 139 7.56 2.85 -5.83
C TYR A 139 8.21 2.48 -7.16
N GLY A 140 8.66 1.23 -7.33
CA GLY A 140 9.38 0.77 -8.51
C GLY A 140 8.51 0.03 -9.53
N ARG A 141 7.34 -0.50 -9.13
CA ARG A 141 6.46 -1.28 -10.03
C ARG A 141 5.14 -0.56 -10.27
N ALA A 142 5.02 0.09 -11.43
CA ALA A 142 3.77 0.74 -11.86
C ALA A 142 2.58 -0.25 -11.89
N THR A 143 2.83 -1.53 -12.14
CA THR A 143 1.80 -2.59 -12.11
C THR A 143 1.11 -2.72 -10.75
N TYR A 144 1.82 -2.49 -9.64
CA TYR A 144 1.21 -2.52 -8.31
C TYR A 144 0.31 -1.30 -8.07
N VAL A 145 0.76 -0.11 -8.49
CA VAL A 145 -0.02 1.12 -8.43
C VAL A 145 -1.30 0.98 -9.25
N LYS A 146 -1.17 0.48 -10.48
CA LYS A 146 -2.30 0.14 -11.36
C LYS A 146 -3.30 -0.77 -10.65
N LYS A 147 -2.82 -1.87 -10.06
CA LYS A 147 -3.69 -2.85 -9.40
C LYS A 147 -4.45 -2.27 -8.20
N ILE A 148 -3.81 -1.44 -7.38
CA ILE A 148 -4.50 -0.73 -6.28
C ILE A 148 -5.59 0.20 -6.82
N ILE A 149 -5.31 0.93 -7.90
CA ILE A 149 -6.27 1.86 -8.51
C ILE A 149 -7.45 1.09 -9.13
N GLU A 150 -7.21 -0.03 -9.79
CA GLU A 150 -8.28 -0.86 -10.38
C GLU A 150 -9.13 -1.54 -9.31
N ASP A 151 -8.48 -2.21 -8.35
CA ASP A 151 -9.18 -3.08 -7.39
C ASP A 151 -9.81 -2.33 -6.22
N ALA A 152 -9.30 -1.13 -5.89
CA ALA A 152 -9.62 -0.44 -4.64
C ALA A 152 -9.78 1.08 -4.77
N ASN A 153 -10.21 1.58 -5.93
CA ASN A 153 -10.41 3.03 -6.14
C ASN A 153 -11.46 3.68 -5.23
N THR A 154 -12.45 2.93 -4.75
CA THR A 154 -13.47 3.46 -3.81
C THR A 154 -13.03 3.39 -2.35
N SER A 155 -11.86 2.84 -2.05
CA SER A 155 -11.40 2.63 -0.68
C SER A 155 -10.77 3.90 -0.10
N GLU A 156 -11.24 4.31 1.08
CA GLU A 156 -10.66 5.43 1.82
C GLU A 156 -9.19 5.14 2.22
N ASP A 157 -8.86 3.89 2.55
CA ASP A 157 -7.51 3.49 2.89
C ASP A 157 -6.56 3.54 1.69
N THR A 158 -7.05 3.23 0.49
CA THR A 158 -6.31 3.42 -0.76
C THR A 158 -6.00 4.89 -1.00
N MET A 159 -7.01 5.75 -0.88
CA MET A 159 -6.80 7.20 -0.98
C MET A 159 -5.75 7.69 0.04
N LYS A 160 -5.83 7.25 1.31
CA LYS A 160 -4.86 7.63 2.34
C LYS A 160 -3.45 7.16 2.01
N LEU A 161 -3.28 5.94 1.49
CA LEU A 161 -1.99 5.42 1.06
C LEU A 161 -1.41 6.26 -0.09
N LEU A 162 -2.20 6.52 -1.13
CA LEU A 162 -1.74 7.30 -2.28
C LEU A 162 -1.36 8.72 -1.85
N LYS A 163 -2.17 9.39 -1.02
CA LYS A 163 -1.84 10.71 -0.47
C LYS A 163 -0.53 10.70 0.32
N PHE A 164 -0.35 9.70 1.18
CA PHE A 164 0.88 9.53 1.95
C PHE A 164 2.11 9.33 1.07
N CYS A 165 2.02 8.47 0.05
CA CYS A 165 3.15 8.14 -0.80
C CYS A 165 3.46 9.22 -1.86
N CYS A 166 2.46 10.00 -2.28
CA CYS A 166 2.61 11.12 -3.23
C CYS A 166 3.13 12.40 -2.57
N TRP A 167 2.94 12.56 -1.26
CA TRP A 167 3.35 13.76 -0.53
C TRP A 167 4.85 14.01 -0.64
N GLU A 168 5.21 15.16 -1.20
CA GLU A 168 6.59 15.57 -1.51
C GLU A 168 7.33 14.53 -2.36
N ASN A 169 6.64 13.78 -3.22
CA ASN A 169 7.24 12.71 -4.02
C ASN A 169 6.82 12.84 -5.50
N PRO A 170 7.61 13.54 -6.33
CA PRO A 170 7.23 13.81 -7.73
C PRO A 170 7.21 12.55 -8.58
N LEU A 171 8.12 11.60 -8.34
CA LEU A 171 8.22 10.36 -9.12
C LEU A 171 6.99 9.49 -8.91
N PHE A 172 6.62 9.24 -7.65
CA PHE A 172 5.43 8.45 -7.35
C PHE A 172 4.15 9.17 -7.76
N SER A 173 4.07 10.49 -7.52
CA SER A 173 2.95 11.32 -7.99
C SER A 173 2.75 11.19 -9.49
N SER A 174 3.83 11.22 -10.28
CA SER A 174 3.75 11.04 -11.73
C SER A 174 3.16 9.69 -12.09
N THR A 175 3.66 8.59 -11.51
CA THR A 175 3.13 7.24 -11.77
C THR A 175 1.65 7.13 -11.45
N VAL A 176 1.21 7.64 -10.29
CA VAL A 176 -0.20 7.63 -9.90
C VAL A 176 -1.07 8.43 -10.86
N LEU A 177 -0.62 9.63 -11.28
CA LEU A 177 -1.35 10.43 -12.26
C LEU A 177 -1.43 9.74 -13.62
N SER A 178 -0.34 9.10 -14.08
CA SER A 178 -0.33 8.34 -15.34
C SER A 178 -1.38 7.23 -15.33
N GLU A 179 -1.41 6.41 -14.27
CA GLU A 179 -2.37 5.31 -14.15
C GLU A 179 -3.81 5.81 -14.01
N LEU A 180 -4.06 6.88 -13.22
CA LEU A 180 -5.40 7.46 -13.09
C LEU A 180 -5.92 8.03 -14.42
N LEU A 181 -5.09 8.79 -15.14
CA LEU A 181 -5.45 9.34 -16.45
C LEU A 181 -5.69 8.25 -17.48
N TRP A 182 -4.90 7.16 -17.44
CA TRP A 182 -5.14 5.98 -18.26
C TRP A 182 -6.51 5.35 -17.95
N GLN A 183 -6.84 5.13 -16.67
CA GLN A 183 -8.15 4.59 -16.29
C GLN A 183 -9.28 5.51 -16.75
N ILE A 184 -9.14 6.82 -16.59
CA ILE A 184 -10.16 7.79 -17.03
C ILE A 184 -10.35 7.77 -18.55
N ALA A 185 -9.26 7.59 -19.31
CA ALA A 185 -9.33 7.57 -20.77
C ALA A 185 -9.98 6.31 -21.34
N TYR A 186 -9.85 5.17 -20.65
CA TYR A 186 -10.22 3.85 -21.19
C TYR A 186 -11.35 3.14 -20.43
N SER A 187 -11.76 3.60 -19.24
CA SER A 187 -12.88 3.03 -18.50
C SER A 187 -14.24 3.44 -19.06
N TYR A 188 -15.25 2.63 -18.82
CA TYR A 188 -16.62 2.97 -19.19
C TYR A 188 -17.13 4.18 -18.39
N THR A 189 -17.98 5.00 -19.03
CA THR A 189 -18.46 6.27 -18.45
C THR A 189 -19.09 6.11 -17.06
N TYR A 190 -19.78 5.00 -16.79
CA TYR A 190 -20.43 4.75 -15.50
C TYR A 190 -19.45 4.35 -14.38
N GLU A 191 -18.20 4.01 -14.71
CA GLU A 191 -17.13 3.65 -13.76
C GLU A 191 -16.13 4.78 -13.53
N LEU A 192 -16.28 5.92 -14.23
CA LEU A 192 -15.31 7.02 -14.18
C LEU A 192 -15.26 7.75 -12.84
N ARG A 193 -16.38 7.80 -12.11
CA ARG A 193 -16.51 8.65 -10.92
C ARG A 193 -15.44 8.36 -9.86
N PRO A 194 -15.20 7.11 -9.42
CA PRO A 194 -14.13 6.82 -8.46
C PRO A 194 -12.74 7.27 -8.92
N TYR A 195 -12.40 7.12 -10.21
CA TYR A 195 -11.11 7.56 -10.73
C TYR A 195 -10.97 9.09 -10.75
N LEU A 196 -12.04 9.79 -11.11
CA LEU A 196 -12.08 11.26 -11.08
C LEU A 196 -11.97 11.80 -9.64
N ASP A 197 -12.65 11.16 -8.69
CA ASP A 197 -12.58 11.52 -7.27
C ASP A 197 -11.15 11.31 -6.72
N LEU A 198 -10.50 10.19 -7.06
CA LEU A 198 -9.09 9.95 -6.70
C LEU A 198 -8.14 10.96 -7.36
N LEU A 199 -8.33 11.24 -8.65
CA LEU A 199 -7.53 12.24 -9.37
C LEU A 199 -7.63 13.60 -8.68
N LEU A 200 -8.85 14.05 -8.35
CA LEU A 200 -9.06 15.30 -7.64
C LEU A 200 -8.29 15.32 -6.31
N HIS A 201 -8.32 14.22 -5.56
CA HIS A 201 -7.56 14.11 -4.32
C HIS A 201 -6.04 14.21 -4.51
N MET A 202 -5.49 13.68 -5.60
CA MET A 202 -4.06 13.81 -5.92
C MET A 202 -3.69 15.24 -6.36
N LEU A 203 -4.57 15.90 -7.12
CA LEU A 203 -4.36 17.27 -7.56
C LEU A 203 -4.47 18.30 -6.43
N LEU A 204 -5.29 18.01 -5.42
CA LEU A 204 -5.49 18.87 -4.24
C LEU A 204 -4.51 18.59 -3.10
N LEU A 205 -3.54 17.69 -3.26
CA LEU A 205 -2.46 17.54 -2.28
C LEU A 205 -1.71 18.87 -2.13
N ASP A 206 -1.73 19.43 -0.94
CA ASP A 206 -1.22 20.77 -0.63
C ASP A 206 0.25 20.74 -0.18
N ASP A 207 1.10 20.15 -1.02
CA ASP A 207 2.55 20.14 -0.84
C ASP A 207 3.24 21.04 -1.88
N SER A 208 4.58 21.10 -1.85
CA SER A 208 5.34 21.94 -2.79
C SER A 208 5.15 21.58 -4.28
N TRP A 209 4.70 20.36 -4.59
CA TRP A 209 4.47 19.84 -5.94
C TRP A 209 3.06 20.01 -6.49
N GLN A 210 2.12 20.61 -5.74
CA GLN A 210 0.72 20.73 -6.16
C GLN A 210 0.56 21.33 -7.57
N ASN A 211 1.18 22.48 -7.82
CA ASN A 211 1.10 23.16 -9.12
C ASN A 211 1.68 22.31 -10.26
N HIS A 212 2.75 21.55 -9.99
CA HIS A 212 3.34 20.64 -10.97
C HIS A 212 2.38 19.49 -11.30
N ARG A 213 1.75 18.89 -10.27
CA ARG A 213 0.74 17.83 -10.48
C ARG A 213 -0.43 18.31 -11.33
N ILE A 214 -0.97 19.50 -11.04
CA ILE A 214 -2.08 20.10 -11.80
C ILE A 214 -1.67 20.33 -13.25
N HIS A 215 -0.51 20.96 -13.46
CA HIS A 215 -0.02 21.26 -14.80
C HIS A 215 0.24 19.99 -15.64
N ASN A 216 0.85 18.96 -15.04
CA ASN A 216 1.09 17.69 -15.72
C ASN A 216 -0.23 17.00 -16.09
N ALA A 217 -1.20 16.96 -15.17
CA ALA A 217 -2.50 16.34 -15.47
C ALA A 217 -3.24 17.04 -16.62
N LEU A 218 -3.21 18.38 -16.67
CA LEU A 218 -3.86 19.16 -17.73
C LEU A 218 -3.20 18.99 -19.10
N LYS A 219 -1.90 18.68 -19.14
CA LYS A 219 -1.18 18.42 -20.40
C LYS A 219 -1.39 17.01 -20.95
N GLY A 220 -2.06 16.12 -20.20
CA GLY A 220 -2.03 14.69 -20.49
C GLY A 220 -0.65 14.08 -20.22
N MET A 221 0.05 14.68 -19.23
CA MET A 221 1.45 14.55 -18.81
C MET A 221 2.40 15.60 -19.39
#